data_AF-A0A3C0X2U7-F1
#
_entry.id   AF-A0A3C0X2U7-F1
#
_cell.length_a   1.000
_cell.length_b   1.000
_cell.length_c   1.000
_cell.angle_alpha   90.00
_cell.angle_beta   90.00
_cell.angle_gamma   90.00
#
_symmetry.space_group_name_H-M   'P 1'
#
loop_
_entity.id
_entity.type
_entity.pdbx_description
1 polymer ?
#
loop_
_entity_poly.entity_id
_entity_poly.type
_entity_poly.pdbx_seq_one_letter_code
_entity_poly.pdbx_strand_id
1 'polypeptide(L)'
;RDFYHYYSTMMEPWDGPAAILFSDGDTVGAVLDRNGLRPSRYYITDDNTLILSSEVGVLDIPAEHIVKKSRLEPGKMLLVDTAKKRIISDEECKRYYATRKP
;
A
#
# COMPACT_ATOMS: atom_id res chain seq x y z
N ARG A 1 -7.67 -16.82 2.91
CA ARG A 1 -8.88 -16.91 3.75
C ARG A 1 -8.52 -17.43 5.14
N ASP A 2 -7.87 -18.58 5.22
CA ASP A 2 -7.48 -19.22 6.50
C ASP A 2 -6.57 -18.35 7.35
N PHE A 3 -5.60 -17.67 6.71
CA PHE A 3 -4.76 -16.66 7.35
C PHE A 3 -5.58 -15.61 8.15
N TYR A 4 -6.57 -14.97 7.53
CA TYR A 4 -7.37 -13.95 8.21
C TYR A 4 -8.24 -14.53 9.32
N HIS A 5 -8.79 -15.73 9.13
CA HIS A 5 -9.56 -16.41 10.18
C HIS A 5 -8.68 -16.71 11.40
N TYR A 6 -7.48 -17.24 11.18
CA TYR A 6 -6.53 -17.53 12.25
C TYR A 6 -6.17 -16.28 13.05
N TYR A 7 -5.84 -15.16 12.39
CA TYR A 7 -5.50 -13.93 13.11
C TYR A 7 -6.71 -13.29 13.82
N SER A 8 -7.93 -13.48 13.30
CA SER A 8 -9.14 -12.96 13.95
C SER A 8 -9.47 -13.62 15.29
N THR A 9 -8.91 -14.80 15.60
CA THR A 9 -9.05 -15.45 16.91
C THR A 9 -8.02 -14.97 17.93
N MET A 10 -6.93 -14.34 17.49
CA MET A 10 -5.82 -13.91 18.35
C MET A 10 -5.86 -12.40 18.65
N MET A 11 -6.33 -11.59 17.70
CA MET A 11 -6.33 -10.14 17.83
C MET A 11 -7.58 -9.55 17.21
N GLU A 12 -8.27 -8.73 17.99
CA GLU A 12 -9.36 -7.92 17.49
C GLU A 12 -8.84 -6.85 16.54
N PRO A 13 -9.57 -6.57 15.45
CA PRO A 13 -9.12 -5.59 14.48
C PRO A 13 -9.19 -4.17 15.06
N TRP A 14 -8.14 -3.39 14.79
CA TRP A 14 -8.09 -1.98 15.16
C TRP A 14 -8.89 -1.18 14.15
N ASP A 15 -10.15 -0.91 14.48
CA ASP A 15 -11.11 -0.31 13.57
C ASP A 15 -11.16 1.22 13.65
N GLY A 16 -11.56 1.85 12.55
CA GLY A 16 -11.68 3.30 12.42
C GLY A 16 -11.00 3.84 11.15
N PRO A 17 -11.29 5.08 10.74
CA PRO A 17 -10.71 5.68 9.54
C PRO A 17 -9.18 5.80 9.65
N ALA A 18 -8.44 5.03 8.85
CA ALA A 18 -6.99 4.99 8.91
C ALA A 18 -6.36 4.98 7.52
N ALA A 19 -5.35 5.83 7.34
CA ALA A 19 -4.38 5.73 6.26
C ALA A 19 -3.00 5.69 6.91
N ILE A 20 -2.35 4.54 6.82
CA ILE A 20 -1.08 4.28 7.52
C ILE A 20 0.00 4.18 6.46
N LEU A 21 1.01 5.03 6.60
CA LEU A 21 2.28 4.92 5.88
C LEU A 21 3.34 4.41 6.85
N PHE A 22 4.18 3.50 6.38
CA PHE A 22 5.20 2.87 7.21
C PHE A 22 6.45 2.58 6.37
N SER A 23 7.58 2.45 7.06
CA SER A 23 8.86 2.07 6.45
C SER A 23 9.71 1.33 7.47
N ASP A 24 10.48 0.34 7.02
CA ASP A 24 11.50 -0.34 7.81
C ASP A 24 12.94 0.07 7.42
N GLY A 25 13.07 1.03 6.50
CA GLY A 25 14.35 1.51 5.96
C GLY A 25 14.64 1.00 4.55
N ASP A 26 14.32 -0.26 4.25
CA ASP A 26 14.51 -0.88 2.93
C ASP A 26 13.19 -0.92 2.13
N THR A 27 12.07 -1.03 2.83
CA THR A 27 10.73 -1.14 2.26
C THR A 27 9.87 0.00 2.76
N VAL A 28 9.09 0.60 1.86
CA VAL A 28 8.07 1.61 2.18
C VAL A 28 6.71 1.06 1.81
N GLY A 29 5.71 1.25 2.67
CA GLY A 29 4.36 0.78 2.41
C GLY A 29 3.28 1.74 2.85
N ALA A 30 2.10 1.56 2.27
CA ALA A 30 0.88 2.25 2.65
C ALA A 30 -0.32 1.29 2.64
N VAL A 31 -1.19 1.41 3.64
CA VAL A 31 -2.42 0.63 3.77
C VAL A 31 -3.56 1.52 4.27
N LEU A 32 -4.78 1.22 3.82
CA LEU A 32 -6.00 1.82 4.33
C LEU A 32 -6.71 0.89 5.31
N ASP A 33 -7.59 1.47 6.12
CA ASP A 33 -8.59 0.69 6.84
C ASP A 33 -9.46 -0.14 5.89
N ARG A 34 -10.19 -1.10 6.46
CA ARG A 34 -10.98 -2.08 5.70
C ARG A 34 -12.08 -1.45 4.85
N ASN A 35 -12.53 -0.26 5.21
CA ASN A 35 -13.57 0.48 4.50
C ASN A 35 -12.98 1.57 3.59
N GLY A 36 -11.68 1.86 3.70
CA GLY A 36 -10.98 2.90 2.94
C GLY A 36 -11.58 4.28 3.16
N LEU A 37 -11.81 4.64 4.42
CA LEU A 37 -12.48 5.89 4.80
C LEU A 37 -11.57 7.12 4.68
N ARG A 38 -10.27 6.92 4.41
CA ARG A 38 -9.30 7.99 4.15
C ARG A 38 -8.86 7.98 2.69
N PRO A 39 -8.78 9.16 2.04
CA PRO A 39 -8.28 9.24 0.69
C PRO A 39 -6.77 8.98 0.67
N SER A 40 -6.31 8.21 -0.32
CA SER A 40 -4.90 8.01 -0.60
C SER A 40 -4.72 7.81 -2.10
N ARG A 41 -3.97 8.72 -2.72
CA ARG A 41 -3.71 8.79 -4.16
C ARG A 41 -2.20 8.66 -4.37
N TYR A 42 -1.80 7.97 -5.42
CA TYR A 42 -0.39 7.84 -5.74
C TYR A 42 -0.11 8.00 -7.23
N TYR A 43 1.07 8.54 -7.51
CA TYR A 43 1.65 8.67 -8.84
C TYR A 43 2.93 7.86 -8.92
N ILE A 44 3.18 7.31 -10.11
CA ILE A 44 4.48 6.73 -10.47
C ILE A 44 4.98 7.53 -11.66
N THR A 45 6.19 8.03 -11.55
CA THR A 45 6.87 8.77 -12.62
C THR A 45 7.85 7.90 -13.39
N ASP A 46 8.26 8.36 -14.56
CA ASP A 46 9.20 7.69 -15.47
C ASP A 46 10.63 7.57 -14.90
N ASP A 47 11.00 8.45 -13.97
CA ASP A 47 12.23 8.40 -13.18
C ASP A 47 12.19 7.39 -12.01
N ASN A 48 11.16 6.55 -11.95
CA ASN A 48 10.94 5.54 -10.92
C ASN A 48 10.68 6.12 -9.51
N THR A 49 10.16 7.35 -9.44
CA THR A 49 9.67 7.93 -8.18
C THR A 49 8.21 7.53 -7.94
N LEU A 50 7.91 7.07 -6.72
CA LEU A 50 6.54 6.87 -6.25
C LEU A 50 6.18 7.98 -5.28
N ILE A 51 5.10 8.69 -5.59
CA ILE A 51 4.58 9.78 -4.76
C ILE A 51 3.22 9.36 -4.25
N LEU A 52 3.02 9.39 -2.94
CA LEU A 52 1.72 9.14 -2.30
C LEU A 52 1.30 10.35 -1.50
N SER A 53 0.05 10.74 -1.64
CA SER A 53 -0.55 11.82 -0.85
C SER A 53 -2.04 11.58 -0.63
N SER A 54 -2.62 12.25 0.36
CA SER A 54 -4.06 12.23 0.62
C SER A 54 -4.86 12.87 -0.52
N GLU A 55 -4.22 13.77 -1.29
CA GLU A 55 -4.87 14.57 -2.34
C GLU A 55 -4.09 14.51 -3.66
N VAL A 56 -4.69 15.06 -4.73
CA VAL A 56 -4.07 15.18 -6.05
C VAL A 56 -3.56 16.59 -6.24
N GLY A 57 -2.40 16.75 -6.90
CA GLY A 57 -1.85 18.08 -7.20
C GLY A 57 -1.09 18.72 -6.04
N VAL A 58 -0.67 17.92 -5.05
CA VAL A 58 0.16 18.39 -3.92
C VAL A 58 1.57 18.76 -4.38
N LEU A 59 2.05 18.13 -5.45
CA LEU A 59 3.29 18.47 -6.12
C LEU A 59 3.00 18.87 -7.56
N ASP A 60 3.72 19.88 -8.04
CA ASP A 60 3.68 20.30 -9.44
C ASP A 60 4.60 19.40 -10.27
N ILE A 61 4.00 18.41 -10.94
CA ILE A 61 4.71 17.40 -11.72
C ILE A 61 4.14 17.44 -13.14
N PRO A 62 4.98 17.62 -14.18
CA PRO A 62 4.53 17.58 -15.56
C PRO A 62 3.84 16.25 -15.88
N ALA A 63 2.66 16.33 -16.51
CA ALA A 63 1.83 15.14 -16.78
C ALA A 63 2.53 14.12 -17.69
N GLU A 64 3.45 14.56 -18.54
CA GLU A 64 4.28 13.72 -19.41
C GLU A 64 5.20 12.75 -18.64
N HIS A 65 5.62 13.11 -17.42
CA HIS A 65 6.43 12.24 -16.58
C HIS A 65 5.59 11.21 -15.81
N ILE A 66 4.27 11.34 -15.75
CA ILE A 66 3.41 10.47 -14.95
C ILE A 66 3.08 9.19 -15.73
N VAL A 67 3.77 8.10 -15.40
CA VAL A 67 3.53 6.76 -15.96
C VAL A 67 2.25 6.15 -15.41
N LYS A 68 1.92 6.38 -14.13
CA LYS A 68 0.71 5.85 -13.51
C LYS A 68 0.10 6.84 -12.54
N LYS A 69 -1.22 6.97 -12.62
CA LYS A 69 -2.05 7.68 -11.63
C LYS A 69 -3.10 6.75 -11.08
N SER A 70 -3.12 6.55 -9.76
CA SER A 70 -4.05 5.61 -9.14
C SER A 70 -4.36 6.00 -7.68
N ARG A 71 -5.14 5.16 -7.00
CA ARG A 71 -5.52 5.32 -5.59
C ARG A 71 -5.29 4.01 -4.84
N LEU A 72 -5.07 4.12 -3.54
CA LEU A 72 -5.05 2.96 -2.66
C LEU A 72 -6.49 2.51 -2.42
N GLU A 73 -6.73 1.20 -2.52
CA GLU A 73 -8.07 0.61 -2.38
C GLU A 73 -8.23 -0.02 -1.00
N PRO A 74 -9.45 -0.04 -0.44
CA PRO A 74 -9.71 -0.69 0.85
C PRO A 74 -9.18 -2.12 0.88
N GLY A 75 -8.44 -2.46 1.93
CA GLY A 75 -7.87 -3.79 2.11
C GLY A 75 -6.75 -4.17 1.15
N LYS A 76 -6.29 -3.28 0.27
CA LYS A 76 -5.07 -3.49 -0.53
C LYS A 76 -3.88 -2.75 0.08
N MET A 77 -2.71 -3.36 -0.05
CA MET A 77 -1.45 -2.76 0.37
C MET A 77 -0.64 -2.29 -0.84
N LEU A 78 -0.12 -1.07 -0.77
CA LEU A 78 0.94 -0.60 -1.66
C LEU A 78 2.26 -0.83 -0.94
N LEU A 79 3.15 -1.62 -1.51
CA LEU A 79 4.44 -1.94 -0.91
C LEU A 79 5.54 -1.75 -1.95
N VAL A 80 6.61 -1.05 -1.59
CA VAL A 80 7.74 -0.71 -2.45
C VAL A 80 9.01 -1.19 -1.78
N ASP A 81 9.72 -2.10 -2.44
CA ASP A 81 11.05 -2.53 -2.05
C ASP A 81 12.04 -1.57 -2.72
N THR A 82 12.62 -0.67 -1.91
CA THR A 82 13.52 0.37 -2.43
C THR A 82 14.90 -0.20 -2.78
N ALA A 83 15.32 -1.27 -2.10
CA ALA A 83 16.56 -1.99 -2.40
C ALA A 83 16.48 -2.70 -3.77
N LYS A 84 15.36 -3.36 -4.07
CA LYS A 84 15.11 -4.02 -5.37
C LYS A 84 14.44 -3.14 -6.40
N LYS A 85 14.15 -1.88 -6.06
CA LYS A 85 13.52 -0.87 -6.92
C LYS A 85 12.24 -1.37 -7.61
N ARG A 86 11.36 -2.02 -6.85
CA ARG A 86 10.12 -2.57 -7.40
C ARG A 86 8.93 -2.41 -6.46
N ILE A 87 7.74 -2.39 -7.05
CA ILE A 87 6.48 -2.46 -6.31
C ILE A 87 6.12 -3.94 -6.12
N ILE A 88 5.84 -4.31 -4.87
CA ILE A 88 5.33 -5.63 -4.49
C ILE A 88 3.81 -5.55 -4.55
N SER A 89 3.18 -6.46 -5.31
CA SER A 89 1.73 -6.48 -5.41
C SER A 89 1.08 -6.97 -4.11
N ASP A 90 -0.15 -6.51 -3.87
CA ASP A 90 -0.95 -6.96 -2.74
C ASP A 90 -1.10 -8.49 -2.71
N GLU A 91 -1.33 -9.12 -3.86
CA GLU A 91 -1.42 -10.56 -4.01
C GLU A 91 -0.11 -11.28 -3.68
N GLU A 92 1.03 -10.76 -4.17
CA GLU A 92 2.35 -11.31 -3.89
C GLU A 92 2.62 -11.30 -2.38
N CYS A 93 2.39 -10.15 -1.73
CA CYS A 93 2.61 -9.99 -0.32
C CYS A 93 1.70 -10.90 0.52
N LYS A 94 0.39 -10.89 0.25
CA LYS A 94 -0.57 -11.70 0.99
C LYS A 94 -0.32 -13.19 0.81
N ARG A 95 0.02 -13.63 -0.40
CA ARG A 95 0.37 -15.02 -0.69
C ARG A 95 1.62 -15.45 0.07
N TYR A 96 2.65 -14.60 0.12
CA TYR A 96 3.87 -14.90 0.87
C TYR A 96 3.59 -15.17 2.35
N TYR A 97 2.79 -14.32 3.01
CA TYR A 97 2.44 -14.52 4.42
C TYR A 97 1.45 -15.67 4.66
N ALA A 98 0.45 -15.80 3.79
CA ALA A 98 -0.57 -16.84 3.92
C ALA A 98 -0.03 -18.27 3.72
N THR A 99 1.13 -18.44 3.06
CA THR A 99 1.74 -19.75 2.80
C THR A 99 2.90 -20.09 3.74
N ARG A 100 3.28 -19.17 4.63
CA ARG A 100 4.48 -19.31 5.48
C ARG A 100 4.29 -20.31 6.62
N LYS A 101 3.04 -20.55 7.02
CA LYS A 101 2.62 -21.51 8.05
C LYS A 101 1.38 -22.25 7.54
N PRO A 102 1.25 -23.55 7.89
CA PRO A 102 0.06 -24.33 7.55
C PRO A 102 -1.19 -23.78 8.23
#